data_AF-A0AAD8ZYK6-F1
#
_entry.id   AF-A0AAD8ZYK6-F1
#
_cell.length_a   1.000
_cell.length_b   1.000
_cell.length_c   1.000
_cell.angle_alpha   90.00
_cell.angle_beta   90.00
_cell.angle_gamma   90.00
#
_symmetry.space_group_name_H-M   'P 1'
#
loop_
_entity.id
_entity.type
_entity.pdbx_description
1 polymer ?
#
loop_
_entity_poly.entity_id
_entity_poly.type
_entity_poly.pdbx_seq_one_letter_code
_entity_poly.pdbx_strand_id
1 'polypeptide(L)'
;MSTFGNYFKVTTYGESHGKSVGVIVDGVPPGLTLTESDVQPQLNRRRPGQSALTTPRNEKDRVVIQSGTEFGVTLGTPLGMIVQNEDQRPKDYGNSTMDMYPRPSHADWTYLEKYGVKASSGGGRSSARETIARVAAGAVAEKYLREAYGTTITAFTTSVGNVHLFPPTPEHPT
;
A
#
# COMPACT_ATOMS: atom_id res chain seq x y z
N MET A 1 4.96 -10.90 -9.16
CA MET A 1 3.69 -11.59 -8.84
C MET A 1 2.83 -10.61 -8.07
N SER A 2 1.57 -10.40 -8.45
CA SER A 2 0.66 -9.38 -7.88
C SER A 2 -0.32 -9.94 -6.85
N THR A 3 -0.35 -11.27 -6.69
CA THR A 3 -1.27 -11.98 -5.80
C THR A 3 -0.51 -12.73 -4.72
N PHE A 4 -0.97 -12.67 -3.48
CA PHE A 4 -0.43 -13.43 -2.35
C PHE A 4 -1.55 -13.91 -1.41
N GLY A 5 -1.28 -14.98 -0.66
CA GLY A 5 -2.26 -15.63 0.23
C GLY A 5 -2.95 -16.85 -0.40
N ASN A 6 -3.46 -17.73 0.46
CA ASN A 6 -4.12 -18.99 0.06
C ASN A 6 -5.64 -18.86 0.08
N TYR A 7 -6.20 -18.68 1.29
CA TYR A 7 -7.64 -18.50 1.52
C TYR A 7 -8.02 -17.03 1.48
N PHE A 8 -7.39 -16.21 2.34
CA PHE A 8 -7.44 -14.75 2.23
C PHE A 8 -6.42 -14.31 1.19
N LYS A 9 -6.88 -14.09 -0.04
CA LYS A 9 -6.02 -13.89 -1.20
C LYS A 9 -6.11 -12.44 -1.67
N VAL A 10 -4.97 -11.77 -1.66
CA VAL A 10 -4.86 -10.34 -1.98
C VAL A 10 -4.21 -10.18 -3.34
N THR A 11 -4.91 -9.56 -4.27
CA THR A 11 -4.39 -9.19 -5.59
C THR A 11 -4.34 -7.68 -5.73
N THR A 12 -3.16 -7.11 -5.90
CA THR A 12 -2.99 -5.65 -5.99
C THR A 12 -2.78 -5.22 -7.44
N TYR A 13 -3.20 -3.99 -7.79
CA TYR A 13 -3.00 -3.41 -9.12
C TYR A 13 -2.78 -1.89 -9.05
N GLY A 14 -2.34 -1.31 -10.17
CA GLY A 14 -2.13 0.13 -10.32
C GLY A 14 -0.68 0.58 -10.08
N GLU A 15 -0.35 1.67 -10.77
CA GLU A 15 0.94 2.34 -10.76
C GLU A 15 0.86 3.66 -9.98
N SER A 16 2.00 4.13 -9.50
CA SER A 16 2.08 5.37 -8.71
C SER A 16 1.56 6.64 -9.40
N HIS A 17 1.59 6.69 -10.73
CA HIS A 17 1.04 7.79 -11.53
C HIS A 17 -0.04 7.29 -12.51
N GLY A 18 -0.59 6.10 -12.26
CA GLY A 18 -1.82 5.66 -12.92
C GLY A 18 -3.03 6.38 -12.32
N LYS A 19 -4.23 6.18 -12.88
CA LYS A 19 -5.46 6.82 -12.39
C LYS A 19 -5.73 6.51 -10.90
N SER A 20 -5.49 5.25 -10.52
CA SER A 20 -5.70 4.76 -9.16
C SER A 20 -4.75 3.61 -8.85
N VAL A 21 -4.66 3.30 -7.56
CA VAL A 21 -4.15 2.03 -7.03
C VAL A 21 -5.31 1.28 -6.42
N GLY A 22 -5.32 -0.04 -6.53
CA GLY A 22 -6.42 -0.84 -5.99
C GLY A 22 -6.03 -2.25 -5.60
N VAL A 23 -7.00 -2.92 -5.00
CA VAL A 23 -6.87 -4.27 -4.48
C VAL A 23 -8.18 -5.04 -4.64
N ILE A 24 -8.04 -6.32 -4.94
CA ILE A 24 -9.10 -7.32 -4.85
C ILE A 24 -8.71 -8.29 -3.73
N VAL A 25 -9.60 -8.47 -2.78
CA VAL A 25 -9.45 -9.43 -1.68
C VAL A 25 -10.49 -10.52 -1.82
N ASP A 26 -10.02 -11.73 -2.05
CA ASP A 26 -10.85 -12.95 -2.07
C ASP A 26 -10.74 -13.68 -0.72
N GLY A 27 -11.80 -14.38 -0.33
CA GLY A 27 -11.87 -15.11 0.94
C GLY A 27 -12.16 -14.24 2.17
N VAL A 28 -12.75 -13.05 2.01
CA VAL A 28 -13.32 -12.30 3.13
C VAL A 28 -14.62 -13.00 3.55
N PRO A 29 -14.79 -13.44 4.81
CA PRO A 29 -16.01 -14.11 5.24
C PRO A 29 -17.25 -13.22 5.08
N PRO A 30 -18.42 -13.78 4.71
CA PRO A 30 -19.67 -13.02 4.64
C PRO A 30 -20.15 -12.59 6.03
N GLY A 31 -20.93 -11.51 6.08
CA GLY A 31 -21.56 -11.01 7.30
C GLY A 31 -20.68 -10.13 8.20
N LEU A 32 -19.44 -9.83 7.78
CA LEU A 32 -18.60 -8.84 8.45
C LEU A 32 -19.15 -7.44 8.14
N THR A 33 -19.48 -6.65 9.16
CA THR A 33 -19.80 -5.23 8.97
C THR A 33 -18.56 -4.53 8.42
N LEU A 34 -18.66 -3.88 7.26
CA LEU A 34 -17.52 -3.24 6.61
C LEU A 34 -17.96 -2.03 5.79
N THR A 35 -17.34 -0.89 6.08
CA THR A 35 -17.44 0.35 5.29
C THR A 35 -16.04 0.94 5.08
N GLU A 36 -15.93 1.95 4.22
CA GLU A 36 -14.68 2.69 4.01
C GLU A 36 -14.10 3.25 5.32
N SER A 37 -14.97 3.61 6.28
CA SER A 37 -14.56 4.16 7.57
C SER A 37 -13.77 3.17 8.44
N ASP A 38 -13.87 1.87 8.17
CA ASP A 38 -13.10 0.83 8.85
C ASP A 38 -11.68 0.71 8.28
N VAL A 39 -11.51 1.02 7.00
CA VAL A 39 -10.23 0.89 6.27
C VAL A 39 -9.43 2.19 6.32
N GLN A 40 -10.12 3.33 6.27
CA GLN A 40 -9.52 4.66 6.19
C GLN A 40 -8.52 4.97 7.33
N PRO A 41 -8.72 4.56 8.59
CA PRO A 41 -7.75 4.82 9.66
C PRO A 41 -6.37 4.25 9.38
N GLN A 42 -6.28 3.04 8.80
CA GLN A 42 -5.01 2.42 8.46
C GLN A 42 -4.34 3.12 7.27
N LEU A 43 -5.12 3.53 6.27
CA LEU A 43 -4.61 4.34 5.16
C LEU A 43 -4.14 5.71 5.61
N ASN A 44 -4.83 6.33 6.57
CA ASN A 44 -4.41 7.58 7.17
C ASN A 44 -3.05 7.41 7.85
N ARG A 45 -2.85 6.36 8.67
CA ARG A 45 -1.55 6.06 9.32
C ARG A 45 -0.42 5.84 8.31
N ARG A 46 -0.72 5.27 7.15
CA ARG A 46 0.23 5.02 6.06
C ARG A 46 0.58 6.29 5.27
N ARG A 47 -0.35 7.25 5.18
CA ARG A 47 -0.25 8.39 4.27
C ARG A 47 1.05 9.18 4.49
N PRO A 48 1.73 9.62 3.41
CA PRO A 48 2.84 10.56 3.52
C PRO A 48 2.40 11.94 4.04
N GLY A 49 3.36 12.83 4.28
CA GLY A 49 3.09 14.23 4.65
C GLY A 49 2.59 14.41 6.09
N GLN A 50 2.75 13.40 6.96
CA GLN A 50 2.36 13.50 8.37
C GLN A 50 3.42 14.17 9.26
N SER A 51 4.65 14.28 8.77
CA SER A 51 5.73 14.97 9.49
C SER A 51 6.72 15.62 8.52
N ALA A 52 7.57 16.50 9.05
CA ALA A 52 8.66 17.12 8.31
C ALA A 52 9.66 16.12 7.71
N LEU A 53 9.66 14.86 8.15
CA LEU A 53 10.56 13.79 7.69
C LEU A 53 9.98 12.99 6.51
N THR A 54 8.71 13.21 6.16
CA THR A 54 8.03 12.46 5.11
C THR A 54 7.92 13.28 3.82
N THR A 55 7.70 12.59 2.68
CA THR A 55 7.50 13.27 1.39
C THR A 55 6.37 14.31 1.46
N PRO A 56 6.51 15.48 0.80
CA PRO A 56 5.54 16.58 0.88
C PRO A 56 4.19 16.31 0.18
N ARG A 57 4.01 15.13 -0.44
CA ARG A 57 2.74 14.74 -1.06
C ARG A 57 1.63 14.70 -0.01
N ASN A 58 0.51 15.37 -0.30
CA ASN A 58 -0.66 15.39 0.56
C ASN A 58 -1.86 14.73 -0.13
N GLU A 59 -1.71 13.46 -0.50
CA GLU A 59 -2.79 12.67 -1.10
C GLU A 59 -3.67 12.12 -0.01
N LYS A 60 -4.98 12.44 0.00
CA LYS A 60 -5.87 12.05 1.10
C LYS A 60 -6.05 10.53 1.25
N ASP A 61 -5.62 9.76 0.26
CA ASP A 61 -5.75 8.30 0.20
C ASP A 61 -7.15 7.82 0.55
N ARG A 62 -8.15 8.44 -0.07
CA ARG A 62 -9.55 8.08 0.15
C ARG A 62 -9.83 6.73 -0.49
N VAL A 63 -10.17 5.76 0.34
CA VAL A 63 -10.61 4.44 -0.12
C VAL A 63 -12.07 4.50 -0.56
N VAL A 64 -12.38 3.75 -1.60
CA VAL A 64 -13.74 3.48 -2.07
C VAL A 64 -13.87 1.97 -2.23
N ILE A 65 -14.88 1.37 -1.59
CA ILE A 65 -15.25 -0.02 -1.81
C ILE A 65 -16.09 -0.08 -3.09
N GLN A 66 -15.70 -0.96 -4.02
CA GLN A 66 -16.35 -1.09 -5.34
C GLN A 66 -17.22 -2.33 -5.46
N SER A 67 -16.95 -3.38 -4.69
CA SER A 67 -17.66 -4.67 -4.76
C SER A 67 -17.47 -5.46 -3.46
N GLY A 68 -18.23 -6.53 -3.28
CA GLY A 68 -18.04 -7.47 -2.16
C GLY A 68 -18.76 -7.08 -0.86
N THR A 69 -19.46 -5.94 -0.87
CA THR A 69 -20.31 -5.49 0.23
C THR A 69 -21.68 -5.04 -0.27
N GLU A 70 -22.72 -5.24 0.54
CA GLU A 70 -24.07 -4.69 0.33
C GLU A 70 -24.60 -4.25 1.70
N PHE A 71 -25.29 -3.11 1.79
CA PHE A 71 -25.82 -2.56 3.06
C PHE A 71 -24.80 -2.50 4.22
N GLY A 72 -23.52 -2.30 3.90
CA GLY A 72 -22.44 -2.22 4.90
C GLY A 72 -22.01 -3.57 5.48
N VAL A 73 -22.35 -4.69 4.85
CA VAL A 73 -21.87 -6.03 5.24
C VAL A 73 -21.20 -6.75 4.06
N THR A 74 -20.20 -7.58 4.35
CA THR A 74 -19.52 -8.38 3.32
C THR A 74 -20.41 -9.51 2.81
N LEU A 75 -20.32 -9.80 1.52
CA LEU A 75 -21.13 -10.83 0.85
C LEU A 75 -20.43 -12.20 0.77
N GLY A 76 -19.14 -12.27 1.09
CA GLY A 76 -18.30 -13.45 0.83
C GLY A 76 -17.78 -13.53 -0.61
N THR A 77 -18.21 -12.62 -1.48
CA THR A 77 -17.68 -12.44 -2.85
C THR A 77 -16.45 -11.53 -2.83
N PRO A 78 -15.65 -11.47 -3.93
CA PRO A 78 -14.45 -10.66 -3.97
C PRO A 78 -14.69 -9.18 -3.63
N LEU A 79 -13.94 -8.71 -2.63
CA LEU A 79 -13.96 -7.33 -2.15
C LEU A 79 -12.99 -6.48 -2.98
N GLY A 80 -13.52 -5.56 -3.77
CA GLY A 80 -12.77 -4.61 -4.57
C GLY A 80 -12.64 -3.28 -3.85
N MET A 81 -11.43 -2.73 -3.75
CA MET A 81 -11.17 -1.40 -3.17
C MET A 81 -10.22 -0.59 -4.04
N ILE A 82 -10.48 0.71 -4.16
CA ILE A 82 -9.63 1.64 -4.91
C ILE A 82 -9.27 2.89 -4.10
N VAL A 83 -8.13 3.48 -4.44
CA VAL A 83 -7.70 4.81 -4.02
C VAL A 83 -7.25 5.58 -5.25
N GLN A 84 -7.87 6.73 -5.50
CA GLN A 84 -7.50 7.60 -6.63
C GLN A 84 -6.16 8.30 -6.35
N ASN A 85 -5.35 8.49 -7.40
CA ASN A 85 -4.13 9.29 -7.32
C ASN A 85 -4.49 10.75 -7.65
N GLU A 86 -4.52 11.62 -6.64
CA GLU A 86 -4.98 13.01 -6.76
C GLU A 86 -3.86 13.99 -7.16
N ASP A 87 -2.60 13.71 -6.81
CA ASP A 87 -1.47 14.62 -7.00
C ASP A 87 -0.53 14.13 -8.10
N GLN A 88 -1.10 13.83 -9.28
CA GLN A 88 -0.29 13.62 -10.47
C GLN A 88 0.25 14.96 -10.94
N ARG A 89 1.53 15.23 -10.65
CA ARG A 89 2.27 16.33 -11.25
C ARG A 89 3.18 15.79 -12.36
N PRO A 90 2.75 15.82 -13.63
CA PRO A 90 3.59 15.40 -14.76
C PRO A 90 4.92 16.16 -14.85
N LYS A 91 4.97 17.40 -14.31
CA LYS A 91 6.12 18.31 -14.45
C LYS A 91 7.29 18.07 -13.49
N ASP A 92 7.10 17.37 -12.37
CA ASP A 92 8.17 17.20 -11.37
C ASP A 92 9.26 16.20 -11.80
N TYR A 93 9.03 15.44 -12.86
CA TYR A 93 9.99 14.49 -13.43
C TYR A 93 10.56 14.93 -14.81
N GLY A 94 10.25 16.16 -15.25
CA GLY A 94 10.62 16.68 -16.57
C GLY A 94 12.08 17.13 -16.76
N ASN A 95 12.96 16.91 -15.78
CA ASN A 95 14.38 17.24 -15.94
C ASN A 95 15.12 16.07 -16.62
N SER A 96 15.48 16.32 -17.88
CA SER A 96 15.97 15.40 -18.93
C SER A 96 17.16 14.49 -18.58
N THR A 97 17.86 14.70 -17.47
CA THR A 97 19.02 13.88 -17.07
C THR A 97 18.67 12.67 -16.19
N MET A 98 17.67 12.78 -15.31
CA MET A 98 17.26 11.65 -14.45
C MET A 98 16.57 10.55 -15.23
N ASP A 99 16.05 10.86 -16.41
CA ASP A 99 15.41 9.88 -17.27
C ASP A 99 16.36 9.05 -18.13
N MET A 100 17.63 9.46 -18.25
CA MET A 100 18.59 8.73 -19.05
C MET A 100 19.22 7.53 -18.33
N TYR A 101 19.23 7.52 -16.98
CA TYR A 101 19.97 6.52 -16.21
C TYR A 101 19.11 5.85 -15.13
N PRO A 102 19.27 4.53 -14.90
CA PRO A 102 18.67 3.85 -13.77
C PRO A 102 19.17 4.42 -12.44
N ARG A 103 18.26 4.65 -11.48
CA ARG A 103 18.66 5.10 -10.15
C ARG A 103 19.31 3.94 -9.36
N PRO A 104 20.46 4.16 -8.72
CA PRO A 104 21.09 3.14 -7.88
C PRO A 104 20.12 2.60 -6.82
N SER A 105 20.12 1.28 -6.60
CA SER A 105 19.21 0.59 -5.66
C SER A 105 17.71 0.65 -6.00
N HIS A 106 17.30 1.17 -7.16
CA HIS A 106 15.93 1.09 -7.64
C HIS A 106 15.72 -0.02 -8.68
N ALA A 107 14.46 -0.39 -8.91
CA ALA A 107 14.09 -1.42 -9.86
C ALA A 107 14.15 -0.98 -11.34
N ASP A 108 14.61 0.24 -11.62
CA ASP A 108 14.56 0.87 -12.94
C ASP A 108 15.25 0.00 -14.02
N TRP A 109 16.48 -0.47 -13.74
CA TRP A 109 17.26 -1.29 -14.67
C TRP A 109 16.64 -2.66 -14.89
N THR A 110 16.28 -3.37 -13.82
CA THR A 110 15.74 -4.73 -13.92
C THR A 110 14.36 -4.75 -14.59
N TYR A 111 13.55 -3.70 -14.41
CA TYR A 111 12.30 -3.54 -15.16
C TYR A 111 12.55 -3.29 -16.64
N LEU A 112 13.51 -2.43 -16.99
CA LEU A 112 13.86 -2.14 -18.38
C LEU A 112 14.36 -3.40 -19.09
N GLU A 113 15.32 -4.12 -18.50
CA GLU A 113 15.87 -5.35 -19.06
C GLU A 113 14.81 -6.45 -19.20
N LYS A 114 13.90 -6.58 -18.23
CA LYS A 114 12.88 -7.63 -18.25
C LYS A 114 11.72 -7.35 -19.21
N TYR A 115 11.28 -6.09 -19.30
CA TYR A 115 10.03 -5.73 -19.98
C TYR A 115 10.24 -4.84 -21.21
N GLY A 116 11.44 -4.33 -21.45
CA GLY A 116 11.76 -3.47 -22.60
C GLY A 116 11.10 -2.09 -22.58
N VAL A 117 10.40 -1.75 -21.49
CA VAL A 117 9.63 -0.50 -21.37
C VAL A 117 9.96 0.18 -20.05
N LYS A 118 10.29 1.47 -20.14
CA LYS A 118 10.51 2.32 -18.97
C LYS A 118 9.20 2.98 -18.54
N ALA A 119 8.87 2.89 -17.25
CA ALA A 119 7.74 3.63 -16.69
C ALA A 119 8.09 5.14 -16.62
N SER A 120 7.25 5.98 -17.22
CA SER A 120 7.39 7.45 -17.21
C SER A 120 7.31 8.09 -15.82
N SER A 121 6.89 7.31 -14.81
CA SER A 121 6.75 7.72 -13.41
C SER A 121 8.01 7.46 -12.57
N GLY A 122 9.12 7.06 -13.18
CA GLY A 122 10.33 6.59 -12.52
C GLY A 122 10.13 5.20 -11.91
N GLY A 123 9.35 5.09 -10.83
CA GLY A 123 9.15 3.83 -10.09
C GLY A 123 7.95 2.97 -10.51
N GLY A 124 7.03 3.48 -11.34
CA GLY A 124 5.89 2.70 -11.86
C GLY A 124 5.21 1.82 -10.81
N ARG A 125 5.25 0.50 -11.05
CA ARG A 125 4.68 -0.55 -10.20
C ARG A 125 5.55 -0.93 -8.99
N SER A 126 6.86 -0.67 -9.02
CA SER A 126 7.76 -0.92 -7.88
C SER A 126 7.72 0.20 -6.85
N SER A 127 6.90 1.23 -7.06
CA SER A 127 6.72 2.34 -6.14
C SER A 127 6.05 1.90 -4.83
N ALA A 128 6.44 2.54 -3.73
CA ALA A 128 5.80 2.41 -2.44
C ALA A 128 4.29 2.75 -2.46
N ARG A 129 3.76 3.39 -3.52
CA ARG A 129 2.32 3.61 -3.68
C ARG A 129 1.52 2.28 -3.66
N GLU A 130 2.10 1.18 -4.13
CA GLU A 130 1.47 -0.15 -4.09
C GLU A 130 1.09 -0.57 -2.66
N THR A 131 1.81 -0.09 -1.64
CA THR A 131 1.52 -0.39 -0.23
C THR A 131 0.12 0.04 0.21
N ILE A 132 -0.53 0.97 -0.49
CA ILE A 132 -1.94 1.32 -0.25
C ILE A 132 -2.84 0.10 -0.36
N ALA A 133 -2.65 -0.70 -1.42
CA ALA A 133 -3.43 -1.90 -1.66
C ALA A 133 -3.23 -2.93 -0.53
N ARG A 134 -1.99 -3.05 -0.04
CA ARG A 134 -1.65 -3.94 1.08
C ARG A 134 -2.27 -3.48 2.39
N VAL A 135 -2.19 -2.18 2.70
CA VAL A 135 -2.77 -1.61 3.92
C VAL A 135 -4.29 -1.69 3.89
N ALA A 136 -4.92 -1.46 2.74
CA ALA A 136 -6.37 -1.61 2.59
C ALA A 136 -6.82 -3.05 2.86
N ALA A 137 -6.16 -4.05 2.25
CA ALA A 137 -6.45 -5.46 2.54
C ALA A 137 -6.13 -5.85 3.99
N GLY A 138 -5.02 -5.32 4.54
CA GLY A 138 -4.61 -5.54 5.92
C GLY A 138 -5.62 -4.99 6.93
N ALA A 139 -6.25 -3.85 6.66
CA ALA A 139 -7.30 -3.28 7.51
C ALA A 139 -8.53 -4.19 7.61
N VAL A 140 -8.92 -4.81 6.50
CA VAL A 140 -10.02 -5.80 6.47
C VAL A 140 -9.65 -7.03 7.29
N ALA A 141 -8.45 -7.57 7.11
CA ALA A 141 -7.95 -8.69 7.89
C ALA A 141 -7.85 -8.37 9.40
N GLU A 142 -7.32 -7.20 9.74
CA GLU A 142 -7.21 -6.71 11.13
C GLU A 142 -8.60 -6.60 11.78
N LYS A 143 -9.58 -6.03 11.07
CA LYS A 143 -10.96 -5.93 11.57
C LYS A 143 -11.55 -7.31 11.84
N TYR A 144 -11.45 -8.23 10.88
CA TYR A 144 -11.97 -9.58 11.04
C TYR A 144 -11.31 -10.31 12.22
N LEU A 145 -9.98 -10.26 12.33
CA LEU A 145 -9.24 -10.89 13.42
C LEU A 145 -9.62 -10.34 14.79
N ARG A 146 -9.90 -9.04 14.86
CA ARG A 146 -10.36 -8.38 16.09
C ARG A 146 -11.76 -8.83 16.48
N GLU A 147 -12.70 -8.87 15.55
CA GLU A 147 -14.10 -9.21 15.85
C GLU A 147 -14.30 -10.71 16.08
N ALA A 148 -13.66 -11.56 15.29
CA ALA A 148 -13.83 -13.00 15.38
C ALA A 148 -13.00 -13.64 16.51
N TYR A 149 -11.83 -13.07 16.83
CA TYR A 149 -10.86 -13.71 17.73
C TYR A 149 -10.26 -12.78 18.80
N GLY A 150 -10.69 -11.51 18.89
CA GLY A 150 -10.13 -10.55 19.84
C GLY A 150 -8.64 -10.24 19.62
N THR A 151 -8.11 -10.52 18.42
CA THR A 151 -6.68 -10.38 18.13
C THR A 151 -6.34 -8.92 17.77
N THR A 152 -5.26 -8.40 18.35
CA THR A 152 -4.73 -7.06 18.04
C THR A 152 -3.33 -7.15 17.47
N ILE A 153 -3.02 -6.26 16.52
CA ILE A 153 -1.72 -6.22 15.84
C ILE A 153 -1.14 -4.82 16.03
N THR A 154 0.10 -4.76 16.53
CA THR A 154 0.81 -3.49 16.78
C THR A 154 2.19 -3.54 16.13
N ALA A 155 2.62 -2.41 15.56
CA ALA A 155 3.95 -2.22 15.01
C ALA A 155 4.51 -0.88 15.49
N PHE A 156 5.82 -0.84 15.74
CA PHE A 156 6.54 0.36 16.16
C PHE A 156 8.00 0.30 15.68
N THR A 157 8.65 1.45 15.59
CA THR A 157 10.04 1.57 15.15
C THR A 157 10.98 1.42 16.34
N THR A 158 11.89 0.45 16.27
CA THR A 158 12.91 0.21 17.31
C THR A 158 14.24 0.92 17.02
N SER A 159 14.51 1.31 15.77
CA SER A 159 15.72 2.06 15.40
C SER A 159 15.55 2.88 14.12
N VAL A 160 16.34 3.95 14.00
CA VAL A 160 16.51 4.76 12.78
C VAL A 160 17.98 5.10 12.62
N GLY A 161 18.64 4.55 11.60
CA GLY A 161 20.10 4.62 11.48
C GLY A 161 20.77 4.03 12.72
N ASN A 162 21.71 4.76 13.30
CA ASN A 162 22.44 4.35 14.52
C ASN A 162 21.74 4.75 15.83
N VAL A 163 20.49 5.23 15.75
CA VAL A 163 19.71 5.60 16.94
C VAL A 163 18.76 4.46 17.26
N HIS A 164 18.90 3.91 18.48
CA HIS A 164 18.15 2.73 18.92
C HIS A 164 17.29 3.06 20.14
N LEU A 165 16.05 2.56 20.16
CA LEU A 165 15.15 2.63 21.30
C LEU A 165 15.61 1.71 22.45
N PHE A 166 16.15 0.55 22.09
CA PHE A 166 16.78 -0.41 23.00
C PHE A 166 18.23 -0.63 22.55
N PRO A 167 19.22 -0.70 23.47
CA PRO A 167 20.59 -1.04 23.11
C PRO A 167 20.64 -2.38 22.37
N PRO A 168 21.42 -2.52 21.29
CA PRO A 168 21.62 -3.82 20.62
C PRO A 168 22.17 -4.86 21.60
N THR A 169 21.67 -6.09 21.49
CA THR A 169 22.16 -7.24 22.27
C THR A 169 22.82 -8.26 21.35
N PRO A 170 23.62 -9.21 21.87
CA PRO A 170 24.16 -10.30 21.05
C PRO A 170 23.09 -11.18 20.38
N GLU A 171 21.90 -11.32 20.98
CA GLU A 171 20.76 -12.05 20.40
C GLU A 171 19.96 -11.22 19.39
N HIS A 172 19.98 -9.90 19.54
CA HIS A 172 19.37 -8.94 18.63
C HIS A 172 20.41 -7.93 18.14
N PRO A 173 21.44 -8.39 17.39
CA PRO A 173 22.42 -7.51 16.80
C PRO A 173 21.70 -6.71 15.71
N THR A 174 21.73 -5.39 15.83
CA THR A 174 21.07 -4.47 14.89
C THR A 174 21.67 -4.55 13.51
#